data_AF-A0A512N310-F1
#
_entry.id   AF-A0A512N310-F1
#
_cell.length_a   1.000
_cell.length_b   1.000
_cell.length_c   1.000
_cell.angle_alpha   90.00
_cell.angle_beta   90.00
_cell.angle_gamma   90.00
#
_symmetry.space_group_name_H-M   'P 1'
#
loop_
_entity.id
_entity.type
_entity.pdbx_description
1 polymer ?
#
loop_
_entity_poly.entity_id
_entity_poly.type
_entity_poly.pdbx_seq_one_letter_code
_entity_poly.pdbx_strand_id
1 'polypeptide(L)'
;MNKTSRRLLILGGLATSSLAHAQPSGSPFVGRWKGNVRGLGEAEILVTAVRANGQVDGTMTFPEQAKTFKFGDKLDIVNSINHGVVQGSVLTIETALGGTYRLNAASGRLTGEYTRGTTMNVPVTFEKAM
;
A
#
# COMPACT_ATOMS: atom_id res chain seq x y z
N MET A 1 -60.15 -35.53 29.97
CA MET A 1 -58.75 -35.15 30.29
C MET A 1 -57.98 -35.07 28.99
N ASN A 2 -57.22 -33.99 28.82
CA ASN A 2 -56.84 -33.39 27.54
C ASN A 2 -55.59 -34.00 26.87
N LYS A 3 -55.71 -34.30 25.56
CA LYS A 3 -54.87 -33.81 24.43
C LYS A 3 -53.32 -34.02 24.43
N THR A 4 -52.89 -34.68 23.36
CA THR A 4 -51.78 -34.32 22.42
C THR A 4 -50.44 -35.05 22.53
N SER A 5 -50.21 -35.98 21.59
CA SER A 5 -48.89 -36.44 21.14
C SER A 5 -48.07 -35.28 20.57
N ARG A 6 -46.82 -35.11 21.02
CA ARG A 6 -45.86 -34.18 20.43
C ARG A 6 -44.85 -34.94 19.56
N ARG A 7 -44.96 -34.74 18.24
CA ARG A 7 -43.85 -34.89 17.29
C ARG A 7 -42.91 -33.69 17.51
N LEU A 8 -41.61 -33.91 17.56
CA LEU A 8 -40.63 -32.88 17.20
C LEU A 8 -39.48 -33.52 16.43
N LEU A 9 -39.31 -33.03 15.21
CA LEU A 9 -38.34 -33.42 14.20
C LEU A 9 -37.65 -32.10 13.85
N ILE A 10 -36.38 -31.90 14.19
CA ILE A 10 -35.61 -30.73 13.71
C ILE A 10 -34.20 -31.15 13.28
N LEU A 11 -34.09 -31.28 11.95
CA LEU A 11 -33.05 -30.82 11.03
C LEU A 11 -31.58 -30.80 11.47
N GLY A 12 -30.79 -31.60 10.74
CA GLY A 12 -29.33 -31.52 10.70
C GLY A 12 -28.84 -30.18 10.14
N GLY A 13 -27.88 -29.59 10.85
CA GLY A 13 -27.20 -28.37 10.45
C GLY A 13 -26.25 -28.62 9.28
N LEU A 14 -26.46 -27.87 8.20
CA LEU A 14 -25.51 -27.74 7.09
C LEU A 14 -24.24 -27.06 7.62
N ALA A 15 -23.12 -27.78 7.58
CA ALA A 15 -21.80 -27.23 7.81
C ALA A 15 -21.45 -26.29 6.65
N THR A 16 -21.55 -24.97 6.87
CA THR A 16 -20.95 -23.99 5.98
C THR A 16 -19.44 -24.05 6.16
N SER A 17 -18.75 -24.68 5.21
CA SER A 17 -17.31 -24.62 5.05
C SER A 17 -16.88 -23.18 4.72
N SER A 18 -16.49 -22.44 5.74
CA SER A 18 -15.85 -21.13 5.60
C SER A 18 -14.50 -21.34 4.88
N LEU A 19 -14.45 -20.97 3.60
CA LEU A 19 -13.20 -20.81 2.86
C LEU A 19 -12.42 -19.66 3.51
N ALA A 20 -11.58 -20.00 4.49
CA ALA A 20 -10.60 -19.11 5.06
C ALA A 20 -9.58 -18.76 3.96
N HIS A 21 -9.83 -17.66 3.26
CA HIS A 21 -8.79 -17.00 2.49
C HIS A 21 -7.82 -16.44 3.52
N ALA A 22 -6.69 -17.13 3.73
CA ALA A 22 -5.57 -16.61 4.48
C ALA A 22 -5.15 -15.30 3.79
N GLN A 23 -5.63 -14.16 4.30
CA GLN A 23 -5.14 -12.87 3.87
C GLN A 23 -3.66 -12.84 4.24
N PRO A 24 -2.75 -12.50 3.31
CA PRO A 24 -1.37 -12.25 3.66
C PRO A 24 -1.38 -11.25 4.82
N SER A 25 -0.81 -11.64 5.95
CA SER A 25 -0.86 -10.89 7.22
C SER A 25 -0.02 -9.60 7.21
N GLY A 26 0.33 -9.10 6.02
CA GLY A 26 1.12 -7.88 5.81
C GLY A 26 0.41 -6.94 4.85
N SER A 27 0.61 -5.63 5.07
CA SER A 27 0.10 -4.59 4.16
C SER A 27 0.55 -4.86 2.72
N PRO A 28 -0.32 -4.73 1.71
CA PRO A 28 0.00 -5.02 0.31
C PRO A 28 1.10 -4.11 -0.26
N PHE A 29 1.39 -3.00 0.43
CA PHE A 29 2.44 -2.05 0.10
C PHE A 29 3.83 -2.50 0.55
N VAL A 30 3.95 -3.46 1.48
CA VAL A 30 5.25 -3.94 1.98
C VAL A 30 6.00 -4.69 0.87
N GLY A 31 7.26 -4.29 0.66
CA GLY A 31 8.14 -4.85 -0.34
C GLY A 31 9.03 -3.81 -1.00
N ARG A 32 9.85 -4.28 -1.94
CA ARG A 32 10.64 -3.44 -2.84
C ARG A 32 9.90 -3.28 -4.16
N TRP A 33 9.87 -2.07 -4.67
CA TRP A 33 9.14 -1.69 -5.87
C TRP A 33 10.06 -0.87 -6.77
N LYS A 34 10.10 -1.15 -8.05
CA LYS A 34 10.93 -0.44 -9.03
C LYS A 34 10.09 0.04 -10.18
N GLY A 35 10.34 1.26 -10.64
CA GLY A 35 9.62 1.86 -11.74
C GLY A 35 10.40 3.02 -12.35
N ASN A 36 9.90 3.55 -13.45
CA ASN A 36 10.43 4.76 -14.07
C ASN A 36 9.38 5.86 -13.95
N VAL A 37 9.80 7.05 -13.53
CA VAL A 37 8.94 8.22 -13.39
C VAL A 37 9.39 9.26 -14.40
N ARG A 38 8.48 9.63 -15.31
CA ARG A 38 8.76 10.60 -16.37
C ARG A 38 9.31 11.91 -15.77
N GLY A 39 10.51 12.30 -16.18
CA GLY A 39 11.19 13.51 -15.71
C GLY A 39 12.02 13.34 -14.43
N LEU A 40 11.97 12.19 -13.75
CA LEU A 40 12.82 11.87 -12.60
C LEU A 40 13.74 10.66 -12.82
N GLY A 41 13.43 9.83 -13.83
CA GLY A 41 14.20 8.62 -14.14
C GLY A 41 13.73 7.40 -13.35
N GLU A 42 14.63 6.44 -13.19
CA GLU A 42 14.40 5.27 -12.34
C GLU A 42 14.19 5.65 -10.87
N ALA A 43 13.22 4.99 -10.24
CA ALA A 43 12.91 5.13 -8.84
C ALA A 43 12.64 3.76 -8.20
N GLU A 44 13.22 3.55 -7.02
CA GLU A 44 12.98 2.39 -6.17
C GLU A 44 12.28 2.83 -4.89
N ILE A 45 11.20 2.17 -4.52
CA ILE A 45 10.51 2.34 -3.24
C ILE A 45 10.69 1.06 -2.44
N LEU A 46 11.33 1.16 -1.28
CA LEU A 46 11.40 0.10 -0.30
C LEU A 46 10.46 0.44 0.85
N VAL A 47 9.38 -0.33 1.01
CA VAL A 47 8.49 -0.27 2.17
C VAL A 47 8.82 -1.45 3.06
N THR A 48 9.41 -1.19 4.22
CA THR A 48 9.76 -2.24 5.19
C THR A 48 8.60 -2.56 6.12
N ALA A 49 7.79 -1.56 6.46
CA ALA A 49 6.59 -1.73 7.28
C ALA A 49 5.56 -0.64 6.99
N VAL A 50 4.30 -0.94 7.31
CA VAL A 50 3.25 0.06 7.45
C VAL A 50 2.78 -0.01 8.90
N ARG A 51 3.00 1.06 9.65
CA ARG A 51 2.64 1.18 11.07
C ARG A 51 1.13 1.18 11.25
N ALA A 52 0.66 0.96 12.48
CA ALA A 52 -0.77 0.91 12.80
C ALA A 52 -1.53 2.21 12.48
N ASN A 53 -0.84 3.36 12.51
CA ASN A 53 -1.38 4.67 12.12
C ASN A 53 -1.35 4.91 10.60
N GLY A 54 -0.95 3.91 9.79
CA GLY A 54 -0.82 4.00 8.34
C GLY A 54 0.53 4.54 7.86
N GLN A 55 1.39 5.04 8.74
CA GLN A 55 2.67 5.59 8.36
C GLN A 55 3.61 4.51 7.78
N VAL A 56 4.37 4.87 6.75
CA VAL A 56 5.31 3.98 6.07
C VAL A 56 6.72 4.12 6.64
N ASP A 57 7.35 2.98 6.91
CA ASP A 57 8.78 2.87 7.16
C ASP A 57 9.50 2.35 5.91
N GLY A 58 10.71 2.87 5.67
CA GLY A 58 11.58 2.42 4.58
C GLY A 58 12.27 3.57 3.86
N THR A 59 12.51 3.42 2.56
CA THR A 59 13.26 4.39 1.75
C THR A 59 12.71 4.54 0.34
N MET A 60 13.04 5.65 -0.29
CA MET A 60 12.89 5.85 -1.73
C MET A 60 14.24 6.26 -2.32
N THR A 61 14.68 5.56 -3.36
CA THR A 61 15.99 5.74 -3.99
C THR A 61 15.81 6.15 -5.44
N PHE A 62 16.60 7.12 -5.88
CA PHE A 62 16.71 7.58 -7.27
C PHE A 62 18.15 7.33 -7.73
N PRO A 63 18.44 6.15 -8.33
CA PRO A 63 19.81 5.72 -8.63
C PRO A 63 20.56 6.70 -9.54
N GLU A 64 19.90 7.22 -10.58
CA GLU A 64 20.48 8.18 -11.52
C GLU A 64 20.94 9.49 -10.86
N GLN A 65 20.33 9.84 -9.72
CA GLN A 65 20.66 11.03 -8.96
C GLN A 65 21.59 10.73 -7.76
N ALA A 66 21.96 9.46 -7.55
CA ALA A 66 22.68 8.97 -6.38
C ALA A 66 22.05 9.42 -5.03
N LYS A 67 20.71 9.53 -4.98
CA LYS A 67 19.97 10.00 -3.80
C LYS A 67 19.08 8.92 -3.21
N THR A 68 19.09 8.84 -1.89
CA THR A 68 18.17 8.01 -1.10
C THR A 68 17.50 8.88 -0.05
N PHE A 69 16.18 8.77 0.04
CA PHE A 69 15.33 9.49 0.98
C PHE A 69 14.71 8.48 1.94
N LYS A 70 14.76 8.75 3.24
CA LYS A 70 14.09 7.90 4.24
C LYS A 70 12.63 8.33 4.37
N PHE A 71 11.75 7.40 4.73
CA PHE A 71 10.42 7.77 5.24
C PHE A 71 10.50 8.12 6.72
N GLY A 72 9.87 9.24 7.10
CA GLY A 72 9.79 9.70 8.48
C GLY A 72 8.38 10.14 8.88
N ASP A 73 8.26 10.71 10.08
CA ASP A 73 6.98 11.14 10.67
C ASP A 73 6.36 12.36 9.99
N LYS A 74 7.17 13.13 9.26
CA LYS A 74 6.74 14.29 8.49
C LYS A 74 7.71 14.53 7.34
N LEU A 75 7.28 15.31 6.36
CA LEU A 75 8.13 15.78 5.28
C LEU A 75 9.20 16.72 5.84
N ASP A 76 10.47 16.45 5.52
CA ASP A 76 11.59 17.34 5.85
C ASP A 76 12.54 17.43 4.64
N ILE A 77 12.39 18.51 3.89
CA ILE A 77 13.15 18.74 2.65
C ILE A 77 14.63 18.92 2.94
N VAL A 78 14.98 19.60 4.04
CA VAL A 78 16.38 19.91 4.40
C VAL A 78 17.13 18.62 4.74
N ASN A 79 16.47 17.71 5.46
CA ASN A 79 17.07 16.46 5.90
C ASN A 79 16.80 15.28 4.96
N SER A 80 16.27 15.52 3.75
CA SER A 80 15.95 14.47 2.76
C SER A 80 15.03 13.36 3.32
N ILE A 81 14.01 13.77 4.08
CA ILE A 81 12.98 12.87 4.62
C ILE A 81 11.70 13.03 3.82
N ASN A 82 11.25 11.92 3.24
CA ASN A 82 9.94 11.79 2.64
C ASN A 82 8.90 11.45 3.71
N HIS A 83 7.64 11.70 3.41
CA HIS A 83 6.51 11.30 4.27
C HIS A 83 5.59 10.36 3.50
N GLY A 84 5.42 9.15 4.02
CA GLY A 84 4.58 8.12 3.41
C GLY A 84 3.45 7.71 4.35
N VAL A 85 2.21 7.72 3.86
CA VAL A 85 1.02 7.32 4.63
C VAL A 85 0.08 6.48 3.77
N VAL A 86 -0.35 5.35 4.31
CA VAL A 86 -1.42 4.52 3.77
C VAL A 86 -2.75 4.90 4.42
N GLN A 87 -3.74 5.22 3.60
CA GLN A 87 -5.13 5.44 4.01
C GLN A 87 -6.05 4.60 3.13
N GLY A 88 -6.75 3.63 3.73
CA GLY A 88 -7.53 2.65 2.98
C GLY A 88 -6.64 1.85 2.02
N SER A 89 -6.93 1.93 0.73
CA SER A 89 -6.18 1.24 -0.34
C SER A 89 -5.15 2.12 -1.05
N VAL A 90 -4.87 3.33 -0.54
CA VAL A 90 -4.00 4.30 -1.19
C VAL A 90 -2.78 4.60 -0.33
N LEU A 91 -1.59 4.44 -0.90
CA LEU A 91 -0.32 4.96 -0.39
C LEU A 91 -0.07 6.35 -0.98
N THR A 92 -0.01 7.35 -0.11
CA THR A 92 0.45 8.70 -0.47
C THR A 92 1.90 8.86 -0.03
N ILE A 93 2.78 9.31 -0.93
CA ILE A 93 4.17 9.64 -0.62
C ILE A 93 4.43 11.09 -1.02
N GLU A 94 4.71 11.94 -0.04
CA GLU A 94 5.24 13.28 -0.24
C GLU A 94 6.77 13.21 -0.25
N THR A 95 7.39 13.70 -1.32
CA THR A 95 8.84 13.63 -1.49
C THR A 95 9.52 14.95 -1.15
N ALA A 96 10.72 14.86 -0.57
CA ALA A 96 11.60 16.00 -0.37
C ALA A 96 12.04 16.67 -1.70
N LEU A 97 11.83 16.00 -2.86
CA LEU A 97 12.00 16.58 -4.19
C LEU A 97 10.82 17.47 -4.65
N GLY A 98 9.79 17.61 -3.81
CA GLY A 98 8.65 18.51 -4.00
C GLY A 98 7.50 17.93 -4.83
N GLY A 99 7.44 16.61 -5.00
CA GLY A 99 6.31 15.95 -5.65
C GLY A 99 5.63 14.91 -4.76
N THR A 100 4.44 14.50 -5.17
CA THR A 100 3.57 13.60 -4.41
C THR A 100 3.14 12.43 -5.28
N TYR A 101 3.28 11.21 -4.76
CA TYR A 101 2.72 10.01 -5.36
C TYR A 101 1.41 9.64 -4.68
N ARG A 102 0.44 9.15 -5.45
CA ARG A 102 -0.77 8.50 -4.93
C ARG A 102 -0.92 7.15 -5.62
N LEU A 103 -0.64 6.07 -4.88
CA LEU A 103 -0.44 4.74 -5.42
C LEU A 103 -1.44 3.74 -4.82
N ASN A 104 -1.95 2.82 -5.62
CA ASN A 104 -2.71 1.67 -5.19
C ASN A 104 -1.88 0.41 -5.40
N ALA A 105 -1.97 -0.55 -4.48
CA ALA A 105 -1.32 -1.84 -4.61
C ALA A 105 -2.30 -2.88 -5.18
N ALA A 106 -1.95 -3.48 -6.31
CA ALA A 106 -2.71 -4.58 -6.91
C ALA A 106 -1.81 -5.48 -7.76
N SER A 107 -2.01 -6.80 -7.68
CA SER A 107 -1.38 -7.78 -8.58
C SER A 107 0.14 -7.63 -8.73
N GLY A 108 0.86 -7.39 -7.63
CA GLY A 108 2.32 -7.23 -7.66
C GLY A 108 2.80 -5.92 -8.28
N ARG A 109 1.94 -4.89 -8.35
CA ARG A 109 2.28 -3.54 -8.82
C ARG A 109 1.79 -2.47 -7.86
N LEU A 110 2.49 -1.34 -7.86
CA LEU A 110 1.97 -0.06 -7.39
C LEU A 110 1.64 0.81 -8.61
N THR A 111 0.40 1.27 -8.73
CA THR A 111 -0.03 2.10 -9.85
C THR A 111 -0.74 3.36 -9.35
N GLY A 112 -0.61 4.45 -10.10
CA GLY A 112 -1.32 5.68 -9.80
C GLY A 112 -0.64 6.87 -10.45
N GLU A 113 -0.64 8.00 -9.75
CA GLU A 113 -0.18 9.27 -10.30
C GLU A 113 0.99 9.85 -9.50
N TYR A 114 1.88 10.54 -10.19
CA TYR A 114 2.88 11.42 -9.63
C TYR A 114 2.58 12.86 -10.03
N THR A 115 2.44 13.74 -9.03
CA THR A 115 2.19 15.17 -9.22
C THR A 115 3.34 15.99 -8.68
N ARG A 116 3.79 17.01 -9.42
CA ARG A 116 4.79 17.99 -8.95
C ARG A 116 4.39 19.39 -9.41
N GLY A 117 4.16 20.29 -8.45
CA GLY A 117 3.59 21.60 -8.74
C GLY A 117 2.22 21.47 -9.44
N THR A 118 1.92 22.41 -10.34
CA THR A 118 0.64 22.45 -11.08
C THR A 118 0.75 21.91 -12.52
N THR A 119 1.96 21.67 -13.01
CA THR A 119 2.22 21.41 -14.44
C THR A 119 2.60 19.97 -14.74
N MET A 120 3.05 19.21 -13.75
CA MET A 120 3.39 17.80 -13.94
C MET A 120 2.41 16.93 -13.16
N ASN A 121 1.57 16.22 -13.90
CA ASN A 121 0.74 15.14 -13.41
C ASN A 121 0.87 13.98 -14.40
N VAL A 122 1.47 12.87 -13.96
CA VAL A 122 1.83 11.77 -14.85
C VAL A 122 1.49 10.43 -14.21
N PRO A 123 0.98 9.47 -15.00
CA PRO A 123 0.77 8.13 -14.51
C PRO A 123 2.13 7.49 -14.23
N VAL A 124 2.18 6.72 -13.16
CA VAL A 124 3.35 5.97 -12.72
C VAL A 124 2.98 4.54 -12.39
N THR A 125 3.93 3.64 -12.64
CA THR A 125 3.80 2.23 -12.30
C THR A 125 5.13 1.75 -11.75
N PHE A 126 5.06 1.03 -10.64
CA PHE A 126 6.18 0.32 -10.06
C PHE A 126 5.84 -1.17 -10.00
N GLU A 127 6.77 -2.01 -10.39
CA GLU A 127 6.65 -3.45 -10.30
C GLU A 127 7.37 -3.94 -9.05
N LYS A 128 6.85 -5.01 -8.43
CA LYS A 128 7.50 -5.60 -7.28
C LYS A 128 8.84 -6.19 -7.71
N ALA A 129 9.93 -5.71 -7.11
CA ALA A 129 11.25 -6.27 -7.35
C ALA A 129 11.40 -7.56 -6.55
N MET A 130 11.83 -8.62 -7.24
CA MET A 130 12.19 -9.91 -6.64
C MET A 130 13.45 -9.79 -5.78
#